data_AF-A0AAT9HJY7-F1
#
_entry.id   AF-A0AAT9HJY7-F1
#
_cell.length_a   1.000
_cell.length_b   1.000
_cell.length_c   1.000
_cell.angle_alpha   90.00
_cell.angle_beta   90.00
_cell.angle_gamma   90.00
#
_symmetry.space_group_name_H-M   'P 1'
#
loop_
_entity.id
_entity.type
_entity.pdbx_description
1 polymer ?
#
loop_
_entity_poly.entity_id
_entity_poly.type
_entity_poly.pdbx_seq_one_letter_code
_entity_poly.pdbx_strand_id
1 'polypeptide(L)'
;MVFKTGLLSDPAAADIGWARVPLGDLHDRLAREALDAAGVRTEVRNRVTSVSADGNGGWSVEVPGETIAADAVVLAVPQREAYDLLPEGALDDPGRLLAIGTAPILNMHVVYDRKVLDAPSSPPSAPRAVGLRPHRRLRAEARPVSGAVPVGRPRRHRRTGRRTA
;
A
#
# COMPACT_ATOMS: atom_id res chain seq x y z
N MET A 1 -6.84 -13.09 19.58
CA MET A 1 -6.39 -11.72 19.96
C MET A 1 -4.91 -11.61 19.62
N VAL A 2 -4.54 -10.86 18.58
CA VAL A 2 -3.15 -10.80 18.05
C VAL A 2 -2.13 -10.40 19.10
N PHE A 3 -2.48 -9.49 20.02
CA PHE A 3 -1.60 -9.08 21.11
C PHE A 3 -1.32 -10.22 22.12
N LYS A 4 -2.36 -10.97 22.53
CA LYS A 4 -2.18 -12.14 23.41
C LYS A 4 -1.38 -13.24 22.73
N THR A 5 -1.67 -13.52 21.47
CA THR A 5 -0.99 -14.58 20.71
C THR A 5 0.45 -14.21 20.37
N GLY A 6 0.70 -12.94 20.03
CA GLY A 6 1.99 -12.47 19.56
C GLY A 6 2.99 -12.12 20.66
N LEU A 7 2.54 -11.77 21.87
CA LEU A 7 3.43 -11.25 22.93
C LEU A 7 3.29 -11.97 24.28
N LEU A 8 2.21 -12.73 24.50
CA LEU A 8 1.88 -13.28 25.82
C LEU A 8 1.65 -14.80 25.79
N SER A 9 1.97 -15.45 24.68
CA SER A 9 1.84 -16.90 24.48
C SER A 9 3.00 -17.68 25.07
N ASP A 10 4.19 -17.09 25.11
CA ASP A 10 5.43 -17.65 25.64
C ASP A 10 6.32 -16.50 26.17
N PRO A 11 7.18 -16.72 27.18
CA PRO A 11 8.13 -15.69 27.64
C PRO A 11 8.99 -15.07 26.53
N ALA A 12 9.37 -15.83 25.50
CA ALA A 12 10.11 -15.33 24.34
C ALA A 12 9.23 -14.65 23.29
N ALA A 13 7.89 -14.75 23.39
CA ALA A 13 6.99 -14.07 22.46
C ALA A 13 7.10 -12.54 22.54
N ALA A 14 7.63 -12.01 23.65
CA ALA A 14 7.90 -10.59 23.82
C ALA A 14 9.31 -10.15 23.38
N ASP A 15 10.12 -11.05 22.80
CA ASP A 15 11.46 -10.71 22.31
C ASP A 15 11.37 -9.90 21.01
N ILE A 16 11.30 -8.58 21.16
CA ILE A 16 11.24 -7.63 20.04
C ILE A 16 12.65 -7.16 19.70
N GLY A 17 13.17 -7.66 18.58
CA GLY A 17 14.44 -7.20 18.02
C GLY A 17 14.32 -5.82 17.36
N TRP A 18 15.37 -5.00 17.47
CA TRP A 18 15.46 -3.70 16.80
C TRP A 18 16.51 -3.72 15.68
N ALA A 19 16.16 -3.17 14.52
CA ALA A 19 17.08 -3.04 13.39
C ALA A 19 18.09 -1.90 13.63
N ARG A 20 19.39 -2.22 13.63
CA ARG A 20 20.47 -1.22 13.74
C ARG A 20 20.68 -0.39 12.47
N VAL A 21 20.08 -0.80 11.37
CA VAL A 21 20.12 -0.14 10.07
C VAL A 21 18.70 0.24 9.65
N PRO A 22 18.52 1.24 8.76
CA PRO A 22 17.25 1.53 8.14
C PRO A 22 16.58 0.27 7.58
N LEU A 23 15.26 0.11 7.77
CA LEU A 23 14.53 -1.03 7.22
C LEU A 23 14.65 -1.15 5.70
N GLY A 24 14.85 -0.03 4.99
CA GLY A 24 15.13 -0.04 3.54
C GLY A 24 16.42 -0.78 3.18
N ASP A 25 17.44 -0.74 4.04
CA ASP A 25 18.66 -1.54 3.82
C ASP A 25 18.37 -3.03 3.95
N LEU A 26 17.55 -3.43 4.92
CA LEU A 26 17.20 -4.83 5.16
C LEU A 26 16.25 -5.39 4.09
N HIS A 27 15.22 -4.64 3.73
CA HIS A 27 14.11 -5.15 2.91
C HIS A 27 14.25 -4.87 1.41
N ASP A 28 15.05 -3.88 1.01
CA ASP A 28 15.27 -3.59 -0.41
C ASP A 28 16.72 -3.85 -0.79
N ARG A 29 17.68 -3.09 -0.23
CA ARG A 29 19.07 -3.12 -0.72
C ARG A 29 19.71 -4.50 -0.60
N LEU A 30 19.74 -5.08 0.61
CA LEU A 30 20.35 -6.40 0.83
C LEU A 30 19.60 -7.52 0.10
N ALA A 31 18.28 -7.43 0.01
CA ALA A 31 17.47 -8.40 -0.71
C ALA A 31 17.78 -8.37 -2.22
N ARG A 32 17.88 -7.16 -2.81
CA ARG A 32 18.23 -6.97 -4.21
C ARG A 32 19.64 -7.47 -4.51
N GLU A 33 20.63 -7.11 -3.70
CA GLU A 33 22.01 -7.59 -3.85
C GLU A 33 22.08 -9.13 -3.85
N ALA A 34 21.31 -9.79 -2.98
CA ALA A 34 21.24 -11.25 -2.92
C ALA A 34 20.57 -11.87 -4.15
N LEU A 35 19.48 -11.27 -4.65
CA LEU A 35 18.79 -11.72 -5.87
C LEU A 35 19.67 -11.56 -7.10
N ASP A 36 20.36 -10.42 -7.23
CA ASP A 36 21.28 -10.13 -8.33
C ASP A 36 22.47 -11.12 -8.32
N ALA A 37 23.03 -11.39 -7.14
CA ALA A 37 24.10 -12.37 -6.98
C ALA A 37 23.67 -13.81 -7.33
N ALA A 38 22.39 -14.13 -7.15
CA ALA A 38 21.79 -15.39 -7.55
C ALA A 38 21.40 -15.43 -9.04
N GLY A 39 21.58 -14.33 -9.79
CA GLY A 39 21.22 -14.24 -11.21
C GLY A 39 19.71 -14.14 -11.47
N VAL A 40 18.94 -13.71 -10.47
CA VAL A 40 17.48 -13.56 -10.61
C VAL A 40 17.15 -12.34 -11.47
N ARG A 41 16.34 -12.52 -12.50
CA ARG A 41 15.78 -11.42 -13.30
C ARG A 41 14.70 -10.68 -12.48
N THR A 42 15.02 -9.45 -12.04
CA THR A 42 14.08 -8.61 -11.29
C THR A 42 13.56 -7.48 -12.17
N GLU A 43 12.25 -7.49 -12.45
CA GLU A 43 11.58 -6.47 -13.26
C GLU A 43 10.75 -5.52 -12.39
N VAL A 44 11.02 -4.22 -12.48
CA VAL A 44 10.24 -3.18 -11.78
C VAL A 44 9.31 -2.46 -12.74
N ARG A 45 8.18 -1.96 -12.22
CA ARG A 45 7.14 -1.31 -13.06
C ARG A 45 6.55 -2.25 -14.13
N ASN A 46 6.74 -3.56 -13.98
CA ASN A 46 6.21 -4.58 -14.88
C ASN A 46 5.03 -5.27 -14.20
N ARG A 47 3.83 -4.72 -14.35
CA ARG A 47 2.63 -5.22 -13.67
C ARG A 47 2.12 -6.47 -14.39
N VAL A 48 1.99 -7.58 -13.66
CA VAL A 48 1.28 -8.78 -14.13
C VAL A 48 -0.21 -8.47 -14.30
N THR A 49 -0.77 -8.83 -15.45
CA THR A 49 -2.17 -8.59 -15.79
C THR A 49 -3.02 -9.86 -15.77
N SER A 50 -2.43 -11.02 -16.01
CA SER A 50 -3.12 -12.31 -15.90
C SER A 50 -2.14 -13.45 -15.71
N VAL A 51 -2.62 -14.54 -15.10
CA VAL A 51 -1.93 -15.82 -15.00
C VAL A 51 -2.88 -16.90 -15.50
N SER A 52 -2.40 -17.79 -16.37
CA SER A 52 -3.18 -18.90 -16.91
C SER A 52 -2.33 -20.16 -17.02
N ALA A 53 -2.97 -21.33 -16.99
CA ALA A 53 -2.29 -22.58 -17.31
C ALA A 53 -2.05 -22.66 -18.82
N ASP A 54 -0.87 -23.14 -19.23
CA ASP A 54 -0.46 -23.22 -20.64
C ASP A 54 -0.96 -24.48 -21.37
N GLY A 55 -1.65 -25.38 -20.66
CA GLY A 55 -2.16 -26.66 -21.18
C GLY A 55 -1.13 -27.81 -21.21
N ASN A 56 0.16 -27.51 -20.98
CA ASN A 56 1.26 -28.48 -20.91
C ASN A 56 1.74 -28.75 -19.48
N GLY A 57 1.03 -28.22 -18.48
CA GLY A 57 1.36 -28.36 -17.06
C GLY A 57 2.22 -27.22 -16.51
N GLY A 58 2.50 -26.19 -17.31
CA GLY A 58 3.15 -24.94 -16.90
C GLY A 58 2.16 -23.78 -16.81
N TRP A 59 2.73 -22.59 -16.63
CA TRP A 59 2.01 -21.34 -16.45
C TRP A 59 2.47 -20.28 -17.44
N SER A 60 1.51 -19.50 -17.92
CA SER A 60 1.72 -18.28 -18.70
C SER A 60 1.38 -17.08 -17.84
N VAL A 61 2.32 -16.14 -17.73
CA VAL A 61 2.18 -14.89 -16.99
C VAL A 61 2.22 -13.74 -17.99
N GLU A 62 1.12 -13.01 -18.10
CA GLU A 62 1.03 -11.86 -19.01
C GLU A 62 1.51 -10.60 -18.31
N VAL A 63 2.42 -9.89 -18.97
CA VAL A 63 2.92 -8.57 -18.58
C VAL A 63 2.94 -7.66 -19.82
N PRO A 64 3.09 -6.33 -19.69
CA PRO A 64 3.12 -5.43 -20.83
C PRO A 64 4.17 -5.81 -21.89
N GLY A 65 3.69 -6.29 -23.04
CA GLY A 65 4.51 -6.53 -24.23
C GLY A 65 5.22 -7.89 -24.27
N GLU A 66 5.07 -8.74 -23.25
CA GLU A 66 5.61 -10.10 -23.25
C GLU A 66 4.74 -11.06 -22.43
N THR A 67 4.77 -12.34 -22.81
CA THR A 67 4.21 -13.44 -22.02
C THR A 67 5.38 -14.26 -21.50
N ILE A 68 5.41 -14.49 -20.19
CA ILE A 68 6.47 -15.24 -19.52
C ILE A 68 5.95 -16.65 -19.23
N ALA A 69 6.61 -17.67 -19.78
CA ALA A 69 6.35 -19.06 -19.42
C ALA A 69 7.11 -19.42 -18.14
N ALA A 70 6.45 -20.14 -17.23
CA ALA A 70 7.03 -20.57 -15.95
C ALA A 70 6.48 -21.93 -15.52
N ASP A 71 7.34 -22.77 -14.93
CA ASP A 71 6.90 -24.06 -14.35
C ASP A 71 6.08 -23.87 -13.06
N ALA A 72 6.30 -22.76 -12.34
CA ALA A 72 5.59 -22.41 -11.12
C ALA A 72 5.44 -20.89 -10.97
N VAL A 73 4.34 -20.46 -10.35
CA VAL A 73 4.05 -19.05 -10.06
C VAL A 73 3.74 -18.88 -8.58
N VAL A 74 4.40 -17.92 -7.93
CA VAL A 74 4.13 -17.53 -6.53
C VAL A 74 3.51 -16.14 -6.51
N LEU A 75 2.25 -16.05 -6.10
CA LEU A 75 1.53 -14.78 -5.97
C LEU A 75 1.84 -14.12 -4.61
N ALA A 76 2.88 -13.29 -4.58
CA ALA A 76 3.24 -12.47 -3.41
C ALA A 76 2.62 -11.06 -3.46
N VAL A 77 1.34 -10.99 -3.81
CA VAL A 77 0.57 -9.74 -3.97
C VAL A 77 -0.52 -9.63 -2.90
N PRO A 78 -1.11 -8.44 -2.66
CA PRO A 78 -2.20 -8.32 -1.71
C PRO A 78 -3.42 -9.14 -2.13
N GLN A 79 -4.30 -9.43 -1.17
CA GLN A 79 -5.36 -10.44 -1.32
C GLN A 79 -6.36 -10.17 -2.45
N ARG A 80 -6.57 -8.90 -2.82
CA ARG A 80 -7.48 -8.53 -3.91
C ARG A 80 -6.85 -8.79 -5.26
N GLU A 81 -5.61 -8.37 -5.44
CA GLU A 81 -4.82 -8.64 -6.64
C GLU A 81 -4.60 -10.14 -6.82
N ALA A 82 -4.38 -10.89 -5.73
CA ALA A 82 -4.30 -12.34 -5.79
C ALA A 82 -5.63 -12.94 -6.27
N TYR A 83 -6.77 -12.48 -5.74
CA TYR A 83 -8.09 -12.93 -6.19
C TYR A 83 -8.31 -12.69 -7.70
N ASP A 84 -7.89 -11.54 -8.21
CA ASP A 84 -8.04 -11.18 -9.63
C ASP A 84 -7.10 -11.97 -10.56
N LEU A 85 -5.92 -12.39 -10.06
CA LEU A 85 -4.90 -13.09 -10.84
C LEU A 85 -4.99 -14.62 -10.74
N LEU A 86 -5.65 -15.15 -9.72
CA LEU A 86 -5.72 -16.59 -9.50
C LEU A 86 -6.45 -17.30 -10.65
N PRO A 87 -5.83 -18.32 -11.27
CA PRO A 87 -6.49 -19.17 -12.25
C PRO A 87 -7.71 -19.88 -11.64
N GLU A 88 -8.70 -20.17 -12.49
CA GLU A 88 -9.87 -20.95 -12.06
C GLU A 88 -9.43 -22.33 -11.51
N GLY A 89 -10.02 -22.73 -10.38
CA GLY A 89 -9.68 -23.98 -9.71
C GLY A 89 -8.41 -23.95 -8.85
N ALA A 90 -7.69 -22.83 -8.77
CA ALA A 90 -6.51 -22.70 -7.90
C ALA A 90 -6.85 -22.74 -6.40
N LEU A 91 -8.07 -22.33 -6.02
CA LEU A 91 -8.62 -22.42 -4.67
C LEU A 91 -10.08 -22.89 -4.75
N ASP A 92 -10.52 -23.68 -3.77
CA ASP A 92 -11.91 -24.15 -3.66
C ASP A 92 -12.91 -23.00 -3.46
N ASP A 93 -12.52 -21.98 -2.69
CA ASP A 93 -13.33 -20.77 -2.44
C ASP A 93 -12.44 -19.51 -2.49
N PRO A 94 -12.19 -18.98 -3.70
CA PRO A 94 -11.38 -17.77 -3.88
C PRO A 94 -11.99 -16.55 -3.15
N GLY A 95 -13.32 -16.52 -2.98
CA GLY A 95 -14.04 -15.41 -2.36
C GLY A 95 -13.61 -15.11 -0.92
N ARG A 96 -13.04 -16.11 -0.22
CA ARG A 96 -12.49 -15.92 1.14
C ARG A 96 -11.34 -14.92 1.20
N LEU A 97 -10.59 -14.75 0.11
CA LEU A 97 -9.53 -13.73 0.04
C LEU A 97 -10.12 -12.33 0.21
N LEU A 98 -11.31 -12.08 -0.33
CA LEU A 98 -11.99 -10.79 -0.25
C LEU A 98 -12.62 -10.54 1.13
N ALA A 99 -12.85 -11.58 1.92
CA ALA A 99 -13.36 -11.47 3.29
C ALA A 99 -12.29 -10.99 4.30
N ILE A 100 -11.01 -10.96 3.91
CA ILE A 100 -9.93 -10.44 4.74
C ILE A 100 -10.04 -8.91 4.79
N GLY A 101 -10.53 -8.41 5.92
CA GLY A 101 -10.70 -7.00 6.18
C GLY A 101 -9.38 -6.23 6.23
N THR A 102 -9.46 -4.91 6.14
CA THR A 102 -8.32 -4.01 6.27
C THR A 102 -8.27 -3.41 7.68
N ALA A 103 -7.06 -3.28 8.23
CA ALA A 103 -6.80 -2.55 9.47
C ALA A 103 -5.82 -1.41 9.13
N PRO A 104 -6.30 -0.19 8.84
CA PRO A 104 -5.44 0.89 8.40
C PRO A 104 -4.45 1.27 9.51
N ILE A 105 -3.17 1.41 9.15
CA ILE A 105 -2.10 1.88 10.03
C ILE A 105 -1.76 3.31 9.65
N LEU A 106 -1.92 4.24 10.60
CA LEU A 106 -1.50 5.62 10.43
C LEU A 106 -0.09 5.80 11.00
N ASN A 107 0.84 6.27 10.17
CA ASN A 107 2.19 6.60 10.60
C ASN A 107 2.36 8.13 10.67
N MET A 108 2.91 8.63 11.77
CA MET A 108 3.17 10.05 12.01
C MET A 108 4.64 10.27 12.29
N HIS A 109 5.31 11.06 11.44
CA HIS A 109 6.71 11.42 11.62
C HIS A 109 6.80 12.85 12.16
N VAL A 110 7.35 13.02 13.36
CA VAL A 110 7.51 14.33 14.01
C VAL A 110 9.00 14.61 14.23
N VAL A 111 9.43 15.81 13.86
CA VAL A 111 10.79 16.30 14.09
C VAL A 111 10.73 17.37 15.17
N TYR A 112 11.51 17.19 16.23
CA TYR A 112 11.66 18.14 17.32
C TYR A 112 13.02 18.81 17.24
N ASP A 113 13.06 20.11 17.51
CA ASP A 113 14.29 20.91 17.64
C ASP A 113 14.95 20.78 19.02
N ARG A 114 14.32 20.02 19.93
CA ARG A 114 14.76 19.79 21.30
C ARG A 114 14.57 18.34 21.72
N LYS A 115 15.27 17.92 22.78
CA LYS A 115 15.05 16.62 23.43
C LYS A 115 13.65 16.60 24.07
N VAL A 116 12.85 15.59 23.71
CA VAL A 116 11.47 15.42 24.20
C VAL A 116 11.22 14.08 24.90
N LEU A 117 12.18 13.15 24.89
CA LEU A 117 12.10 11.85 25.56
C LEU A 117 13.35 11.63 26.41
N ASP A 118 13.18 11.09 27.62
CA ASP A 118 14.29 10.84 28.57
C ASP A 118 15.12 9.62 28.19
N ALA A 119 14.46 8.58 27.69
CA ALA A 119 15.08 7.38 27.14
C ALA A 119 15.17 7.46 25.59
N PRO A 120 16.21 6.89 24.97
CA PRO A 120 16.29 6.80 23.52
C PRO A 120 15.15 5.92 22.99
N SER A 121 14.29 6.49 22.14
CA SER A 121 13.25 5.73 21.44
C SER A 121 13.77 4.99 20.20
N SER A 122 15.03 5.20 19.83
CA SER A 122 15.72 4.58 18.69
C SER A 122 17.25 4.66 18.93
N PRO A 123 18.06 3.72 18.38
CA PRO A 123 19.51 3.88 18.33
C PRO A 123 19.89 5.18 17.60
N PRO A 124 21.07 5.76 17.90
CA PRO A 124 21.56 6.95 17.21
C PRO A 124 21.63 6.65 15.71
N SER A 125 20.81 7.33 14.92
CA SER A 125 20.89 7.25 13.47
C SER A 125 22.28 7.73 13.02
N ALA A 126 22.96 6.96 12.17
CA ALA A 126 24.13 7.45 11.46
C ALA A 126 23.82 8.82 10.82
N PRO A 127 24.74 9.78 10.83
CA PRO A 127 24.43 11.15 10.43
C PRO A 127 23.96 11.17 8.97
N ARG A 128 22.67 11.46 8.77
CA ARG A 128 22.19 11.95 7.47
C ARG A 128 22.83 13.31 7.27
N ALA A 129 23.67 13.45 6.26
CA ALA A 129 24.09 14.74 5.74
C ALA A 129 22.85 15.46 5.19
N VAL A 130 22.10 16.13 6.07
CA VAL A 130 21.05 17.07 5.70
C VAL A 130 21.77 18.35 5.30
N GLY A 131 22.09 18.45 4.02
CA GLY A 131 22.44 19.73 3.41
C GLY A 131 21.23 20.66 3.49
N LEU A 132 21.20 21.52 4.52
CA LEU A 132 20.28 22.65 4.60
C LEU A 132 20.59 23.60 3.44
N ARG A 133 19.81 23.53 2.35
CA ARG A 133 19.70 24.65 1.41
C ARG A 133 18.69 25.66 1.98
N PRO A 134 19.02 26.96 2.04
CA PRO A 134 18.15 27.95 2.64
C PRO A 134 16.85 28.15 1.82
N HIS A 135 15.78 28.38 2.55
CA HIS A 135 14.39 28.49 2.12
C HIS A 135 14.15 29.40 0.90
N ARG A 136 13.60 28.84 -0.18
CA ARG A 136 12.79 29.61 -1.14
C ARG A 136 11.34 29.58 -0.67
N ARG A 137 10.81 30.73 -0.25
CA ARG A 137 9.38 30.90 0.10
C ARG A 137 8.52 30.66 -1.15
N LEU A 138 7.85 29.51 -1.21
CA LEU A 138 6.75 29.28 -2.15
C LEU A 138 5.46 29.80 -1.50
N ARG A 139 4.91 30.88 -2.06
CA ARG A 139 3.55 31.34 -1.77
C ARG A 139 2.57 30.30 -2.30
N ALA A 140 1.68 29.81 -1.43
CA ALA A 140 0.53 29.01 -1.86
C ALA A 140 -0.54 29.96 -2.41
N GLU A 141 -0.73 29.97 -3.73
CA GLU A 141 -1.94 30.50 -4.34
C GLU A 141 -2.97 29.37 -4.43
N ALA A 142 -4.05 29.49 -3.64
CA ALA A 142 -5.22 28.64 -3.80
C ALA A 142 -5.98 29.08 -5.06
N ARG A 143 -6.01 28.22 -6.08
CA ARG A 143 -6.90 28.39 -7.23
C ARG A 143 -8.29 27.85 -6.88
N PRO A 144 -9.38 28.62 -7.04
CA PRO A 144 -10.72 28.09 -6.85
C PRO A 144 -11.11 27.19 -8.02
N VAL A 145 -11.56 25.98 -7.71
CA VAL A 145 -12.22 25.08 -8.67
C VAL A 145 -13.64 25.59 -8.89
N SER A 146 -13.88 26.22 -10.04
CA SER A 146 -15.22 26.58 -10.51
C SER A 146 -15.90 25.33 -11.05
N GLY A 147 -16.94 24.86 -10.35
CA GLY A 147 -17.79 23.76 -10.77
C GLY A 147 -19.20 24.00 -10.26
N ALA A 148 -19.97 24.81 -10.99
CA ALA A 148 -21.37 25.09 -10.68
C ALA A 148 -22.22 23.83 -10.86
N VAL A 149 -22.81 23.34 -9.76
CA VAL A 149 -23.90 22.35 -9.78
C VAL A 149 -25.22 23.13 -9.87
N PRO A 150 -26.04 22.97 -10.93
CA PRO A 150 -27.32 23.67 -11.01
C PRO A 150 -28.34 23.00 -10.08
N VAL A 151 -28.68 23.69 -8.99
CA VAL A 151 -29.81 23.34 -8.12
C VAL A 151 -31.11 23.62 -8.89
N GLY A 152 -31.87 22.56 -9.17
CA GLY A 152 -33.17 22.62 -9.84
C GLY A 152 -34.17 23.49 -9.08
N ARG A 153 -34.83 24.40 -9.81
CA ARG A 153 -35.90 25.27 -9.29
C ARG A 153 -37.12 24.42 -8.87
N PRO A 154 -37.73 24.66 -7.70
CA PRO A 154 -39.00 24.04 -7.37
C PRO A 154 -40.14 24.68 -8.16
N ARG A 155 -40.95 23.84 -8.83
CA ARG A 155 -42.16 24.21 -9.55
C ARG A 155 -43.17 24.83 -8.58
N ARG A 156 -43.57 26.09 -8.83
CA ARG A 156 -44.67 26.75 -8.12
C ARG A 156 -46.00 26.15 -8.55
N HIS A 157 -46.69 25.47 -7.64
CA HIS A 157 -48.10 25.14 -7.78
C HIS A 157 -48.95 26.42 -7.72
N ARG A 158 -49.74 26.65 -8.78
CA ARG A 158 -50.85 27.61 -8.81
C ARG A 158 -51.88 27.23 -7.74
N ARG A 159 -52.16 28.13 -6.79
CA ARG A 159 -53.43 28.16 -6.05
C ARG A 159 -54.27 29.33 -6.55
N THR A 160 -55.46 28.96 -6.99
CA THR A 160 -56.57 29.76 -7.53
C THR A 160 -57.40 30.39 -6.40
N GLY A 161 -57.88 31.62 -6.65
CA GLY A 161 -59.00 32.30 -5.97
C GLY A 161 -58.70 32.79 -4.54
N ARG A 162 -59.20 33.94 -4.05
CA ARG A 162 -60.42 34.70 -4.39
C ARG A 162 -60.26 36.09 -3.74
N ARG A 163 -60.64 37.16 -4.45
CA ARG A 163 -60.82 38.51 -3.87
C ARG A 163 -62.19 38.61 -3.19
N THR A 164 -62.25 39.47 -2.19
CA THR A 164 -63.34 39.82 -1.26
C THR A 164 -64.46 40.67 -1.87
N ALA A 165 -65.59 40.67 -1.15
CA ALA A 165 -66.83 41.46 -1.28
C ALA A 165 -67.84 40.94 -2.32
#